data_AF-A0A968I9E5-F1
#
_entry.id   AF-A0A968I9E5-F1
#
_cell.length_a   1.000
_cell.length_b   1.000
_cell.length_c   1.000
_cell.angle_alpha   90.00
_cell.angle_beta   90.00
_cell.angle_gamma   90.00
#
_symmetry.space_group_name_H-M   'P 1'
#
loop_
_entity.id
_entity.type
_entity.pdbx_description
1 polymer ?
#
loop_
_entity_poly.entity_id
_entity_poly.type
_entity_poly.pdbx_seq_one_letter_code
_entity_poly.pdbx_strand_id
1 'polypeptide(L)'
;MPTLNRLEFETQLLETITPLGMVLHLRIWRCDGAEITAGWDELQAIKNEALGTDALAFEVFPPQRDLVDEVPHRHLWVLPGGWDGLPVNLMRSGRS
;
A
#
# COMPACT_ATOMS: atom_id res chain seq x y z
N MET A 1 -17.98 6.30 14.08
CA MET A 1 -16.73 5.75 13.50
C MET A 1 -17.15 4.81 12.40
N PRO A 2 -16.73 5.00 11.14
CA PRO A 2 -17.11 4.07 10.10
C PRO A 2 -16.40 2.74 10.38
N THR A 3 -17.19 1.72 10.68
CA THR A 3 -16.78 0.31 10.63
C THR A 3 -16.36 0.02 9.19
N LEU A 4 -15.07 -0.24 8.96
CA LEU A 4 -14.61 -0.78 7.67
C LEU A 4 -15.38 -2.08 7.42
N ASN A 5 -16.16 -2.08 6.35
CA ASN A 5 -16.95 -3.23 5.94
C ASN A 5 -15.98 -4.25 5.33
N ARG A 6 -15.51 -5.21 6.12
CA ARG A 6 -14.69 -6.36 5.70
C ARG A 6 -15.31 -7.16 4.52
N LEU A 7 -16.54 -6.86 4.12
CA LEU A 7 -17.28 -7.49 3.02
C LEU A 7 -16.92 -6.94 1.62
N GLU A 8 -16.22 -5.81 1.50
CA GLU A 8 -16.02 -5.16 0.20
C GLU A 8 -14.68 -5.44 -0.47
N PHE A 9 -13.64 -5.81 0.28
CA PHE A 9 -12.29 -5.97 -0.26
C PHE A 9 -11.64 -7.31 0.10
N GLU A 10 -10.90 -7.85 -0.85
CA GLU A 10 -10.00 -8.98 -0.66
C GLU A 10 -8.54 -8.53 -0.75
N THR A 11 -7.67 -9.29 -0.08
CA THR A 11 -6.24 -9.03 -0.05
C THR A 11 -5.43 -10.28 -0.36
N GLN A 12 -4.32 -10.11 -1.07
CA GLN A 12 -3.30 -11.15 -1.25
C GLN A 12 -1.92 -10.58 -0.96
N LEU A 13 -1.13 -11.33 -0.20
CA LEU A 13 0.28 -11.06 0.05
C LEU A 13 1.14 -11.98 -0.80
N LEU A 14 2.14 -11.40 -1.47
CA LEU A 14 3.13 -12.11 -2.27
C LEU A 14 4.54 -11.68 -1.83
N GLU A 15 5.41 -12.64 -1.57
CA GLU A 15 6.84 -12.37 -1.45
C GLU A 15 7.41 -12.14 -2.86
N THR A 16 8.07 -10.99 -3.07
CA THR A 16 8.60 -10.60 -4.37
C THR A 16 10.05 -10.16 -4.24
N ILE A 17 10.92 -10.74 -5.08
CA ILE A 17 12.31 -10.28 -5.20
C ILE A 17 12.35 -9.10 -6.16
N THR A 18 12.84 -7.96 -5.69
CA THR A 18 13.03 -6.74 -6.48
C THR A 18 14.48 -6.28 -6.39
N PRO A 19 14.91 -5.28 -7.19
CA PRO A 19 16.20 -4.64 -7.00
C PRO A 19 16.41 -4.02 -5.60
N LEU A 20 15.34 -3.77 -4.83
CA LEU A 20 15.40 -3.30 -3.44
C LEU A 20 15.58 -4.44 -2.43
N GLY A 21 15.63 -5.69 -2.89
CA GLY A 21 15.63 -6.90 -2.07
C GLY A 21 14.27 -7.59 -2.05
N MET A 22 14.09 -8.49 -1.08
CA MET A 22 12.81 -9.16 -0.85
C MET A 22 11.82 -8.16 -0.23
N VAL A 23 10.66 -8.01 -0.86
CA VAL A 23 9.56 -7.14 -0.41
C VAL A 23 8.25 -7.94 -0.37
N LEU A 24 7.30 -7.50 0.43
CA LEU A 24 5.93 -8.01 0.35
C LEU A 24 5.11 -7.12 -0.58
N HIS A 25 4.38 -7.75 -1.48
CA HIS A 25 3.41 -7.11 -2.36
C HIS A 25 2.01 -7.43 -1.86
N LEU A 26 1.36 -6.41 -1.28
CA LEU A 26 -0.03 -6.46 -0.88
C LEU A 26 -0.90 -5.97 -2.04
N ARG A 27 -1.67 -6.89 -2.60
CA ARG A 27 -2.71 -6.61 -3.61
C ARG A 27 -4.05 -6.46 -2.92
N ILE A 28 -4.80 -5.44 -3.28
CA ILE A 28 -6.14 -5.16 -2.74
C ILE A 28 -7.10 -5.01 -3.91
N TRP A 29 -8.23 -5.71 -3.89
CA TRP A 29 -9.29 -5.57 -4.89
C TRP A 29 -10.67 -5.62 -4.24
N ARG A 30 -11.66 -5.03 -4.90
CA ARG A 30 -13.05 -5.15 -4.45
C ARG A 30 -13.61 -6.52 -4.81
N CYS A 31 -14.40 -7.10 -3.92
CA CYS A 31 -15.09 -8.37 -4.14
C CYS A 31 -16.08 -8.31 -5.32
N ASP A 32 -16.63 -7.12 -5.61
CA ASP A 32 -17.56 -6.89 -6.72
C ASP A 32 -16.86 -6.55 -8.06
N GLY A 33 -15.52 -6.49 -8.07
CA GLY A 33 -14.72 -6.15 -9.24
C GLY A 33 -14.79 -4.69 -9.70
N ALA A 34 -15.45 -3.80 -8.95
CA ALA A 34 -15.48 -2.38 -9.28
C ALA A 34 -14.15 -1.68 -8.95
N GLU A 35 -14.00 -0.44 -9.44
CA GLU A 35 -12.86 0.40 -9.11
C GLU A 35 -12.77 0.70 -7.61
N ILE A 36 -11.55 0.77 -7.11
CA ILE A 36 -11.27 1.11 -5.72
C ILE A 36 -11.22 2.63 -5.60
N THR A 37 -12.25 3.21 -4.99
CA THR A 37 -12.34 4.64 -4.66
C THR A 37 -11.88 4.95 -3.22
N ALA A 38 -11.34 3.94 -2.53
CA ALA A 38 -10.89 4.00 -1.14
C ALA A 38 -9.82 5.09 -0.92
N GLY A 39 -10.02 5.87 0.14
CA GLY A 39 -9.07 6.90 0.58
C GLY A 39 -7.86 6.33 1.31
N TRP A 40 -6.93 7.21 1.67
CA TRP A 40 -5.70 6.82 2.38
C TRP A 40 -5.98 6.16 3.74
N ASP A 41 -6.99 6.63 4.46
CA ASP A 41 -7.43 6.09 5.75
C ASP A 41 -7.92 4.65 5.67
N GLU A 42 -8.69 4.34 4.63
CA GLU A 42 -9.21 2.99 4.38
C GLU A 42 -8.09 2.04 3.94
N LEU A 43 -7.23 2.47 3.01
CA LEU A 43 -6.06 1.68 2.60
C LEU A 43 -5.09 1.44 3.76
N GLN A 44 -4.92 2.42 4.66
CA GLN A 44 -4.11 2.27 5.88
C GLN A 44 -4.72 1.23 6.83
N ALA A 45 -6.04 1.22 7.00
CA ALA A 45 -6.72 0.23 7.83
C ALA A 45 -6.60 -1.19 7.25
N ILE A 46 -6.83 -1.36 5.94
CA ILE A 46 -6.64 -2.65 5.25
C ILE A 46 -5.18 -3.13 5.41
N LYS A 47 -4.20 -2.24 5.20
CA LYS A 47 -2.78 -2.55 5.40
C LYS A 47 -2.49 -2.98 6.84
N ASN A 48 -3.01 -2.24 7.82
CA ASN A 48 -2.83 -2.55 9.24
C ASN A 48 -3.44 -3.88 9.63
N GLU A 49 -4.60 -4.25 9.08
CA GLU A 49 -5.22 -5.56 9.29
C GLU A 49 -4.38 -6.69 8.68
N ALA A 50 -3.82 -6.49 7.49
CA ALA A 50 -3.04 -7.52 6.79
C ALA A 50 -1.62 -7.71 7.37
N LEU A 51 -0.97 -6.63 7.82
CA LEU A 51 0.48 -6.61 8.11
C LEU A 51 0.84 -6.07 9.50
N GLY A 52 -0.14 -5.59 10.27
CA GLY A 52 0.10 -4.90 11.54
C GLY A 52 0.35 -3.40 11.38
N THR A 53 0.24 -2.67 12.49
CA THR A 53 0.35 -1.21 12.52
C THR A 53 1.76 -0.70 12.23
N ASP A 54 2.78 -1.50 12.51
CA ASP A 54 4.19 -1.11 12.42
C ASP A 54 4.76 -1.32 11.01
N ALA A 55 4.03 -2.00 10.12
CA ALA A 55 4.47 -2.24 8.76
C ALA A 55 4.47 -0.95 7.95
N LEU A 56 5.62 -0.62 7.35
CA LEU A 56 5.75 0.50 6.43
C LEU A 56 5.49 0.02 4.99
N ALA A 57 4.48 0.61 4.35
CA ALA A 57 4.12 0.29 2.97
C ALA A 57 3.96 1.57 2.15
N PHE A 58 4.20 1.47 0.84
CA PHE A 58 4.03 2.57 -0.11
C PHE A 58 3.28 2.10 -1.35
N GLU A 59 2.51 3.02 -1.91
CA GLU A 59 1.93 2.87 -3.24
C GLU A 59 2.81 3.59 -4.25
N VAL A 60 3.11 2.92 -5.37
CA VAL A 60 3.98 3.45 -6.42
C VAL A 60 3.13 3.95 -7.56
N PHE A 61 3.36 5.20 -7.96
CA PHE A 61 2.83 5.77 -9.19
C PHE A 61 3.97 5.83 -10.23
N PRO A 62 4.09 4.82 -11.10
CA PRO A 62 5.20 4.75 -12.06
C PRO A 62 5.06 5.83 -13.14
N PRO A 63 6.14 6.11 -13.91
CA PRO A 63 6.03 6.88 -15.13
C PRO A 63 4.96 6.27 -16.06
N GLN A 64 4.24 7.10 -16.82
CA GLN A 64 3.13 6.66 -17.70
C GLN A 64 3.51 5.50 -18.64
N ARG A 65 4.75 5.49 -19.14
CA ARG A 65 5.26 4.42 -20.03
C ARG A 65 5.42 3.05 -19.35
N ASP A 66 5.51 3.06 -18.03
CA ASP A 66 5.71 1.90 -17.16
C ASP A 66 4.41 1.57 -16.40
N LEU A 67 3.31 2.31 -16.66
CA LEU A 67 2.01 2.07 -16.05
C LEU A 67 1.38 0.81 -16.66
N VAL A 68 1.13 -0.17 -15.81
CA VAL A 68 0.36 -1.37 -16.14
C VAL A 68 -0.90 -1.34 -15.29
N ASP A 69 -2.05 -1.08 -15.93
CA ASP A 69 -3.36 -0.95 -15.30
C ASP A 69 -4.35 -1.90 -15.99
N GLU A 70 -4.18 -3.19 -15.73
CA GLU A 70 -4.96 -4.26 -16.38
C GLU A 70 -6.15 -4.71 -15.53
N VAL A 71 -6.10 -4.48 -14.21
CA VAL A 71 -7.11 -4.91 -13.24
C VAL A 71 -7.29 -3.82 -12.19
N PRO A 72 -8.51 -3.60 -11.66
CA PRO A 72 -8.82 -2.52 -10.71
C PRO A 72 -8.31 -2.86 -9.30
N HIS A 73 -6.99 -2.98 -9.16
CA HIS A 73 -6.31 -3.35 -7.92
C HIS A 73 -5.52 -2.16 -7.38
N ARG A 74 -5.41 -2.05 -6.05
CA ARG A 74 -4.37 -1.25 -5.41
C ARG A 74 -3.19 -2.13 -5.07
N HIS A 75 -1.99 -1.56 -5.18
CA HIS A 75 -0.73 -2.25 -4.96
C HIS A 75 0.09 -1.53 -3.90
N LEU A 76 0.20 -2.13 -2.72
CA LEU A 76 1.08 -1.64 -1.66
C LEU A 76 2.32 -2.52 -1.56
N TRP A 77 3.48 -1.89 -1.47
CA TRP A 77 4.77 -2.56 -1.34
C TRP A 77 5.31 -2.34 0.06
N VAL A 78 5.57 -3.41 0.78
CA VAL A 78 6.10 -3.38 2.15
C VAL A 78 7.59 -3.62 2.07
N LEU A 79 8.36 -2.67 2.59
CA LEU A 79 9.80 -2.82 2.70
C LEU A 79 10.13 -3.69 3.92
N PRO A 80 11.22 -4.48 3.87
CA PRO A 80 11.75 -5.11 5.06
C PRO A 80 12.08 -4.05 6.13
N GLY A 81 11.99 -4.39 7.40
CA GLY A 81 12.23 -3.46 8.50
C GLY A 81 13.60 -2.77 8.41
N GLY A 82 13.68 -1.50 8.85
CA GLY A 82 14.93 -0.72 8.89
C GLY A 82 15.16 0.23 7.70
N TRP A 83 14.13 0.51 6.89
CA TRP A 83 14.22 1.51 5.82
C TRP A 83 13.92 2.92 6.34
N ASP A 84 14.94 3.59 6.86
CA ASP A 84 14.85 4.98 7.36
C ASP A 84 14.93 6.04 6.24
N GLY A 85 15.19 5.64 5.00
CA GLY A 85 15.41 6.55 3.87
C GLY A 85 14.14 7.10 3.23
N LEU A 86 12.95 6.67 3.65
CA LEU A 86 11.70 7.14 3.08
C LEU A 86 11.22 8.45 3.73
N PRO A 87 10.61 9.38 2.95
CA PRO A 87 10.12 10.66 3.46
C PRO A 87 8.78 10.52 4.22
N VAL A 88 8.63 9.49 5.05
CA VAL A 88 7.42 9.30 5.88
C VAL A 88 7.47 10.10 7.18
N ASN A 89 8.67 10.47 7.62
CA ASN A 89 8.94 11.35 8.75
C ASN A 89 9.62 12.63 8.27
N LEU A 90 9.01 13.33 7.30
CA LEU A 90 9.47 14.66 6.90
C LEU A 90 9.33 15.62 8.10
N MET A 91 10.37 15.63 8.94
CA MET A 91 10.59 16.72 9.87
C MET A 91 10.68 17.97 9.01
N ARG A 92 9.73 18.90 9.19
CA ARG A 92 9.87 20.25 8.64
C ARG A 92 11.19 20.78 9.16
N SER A 93 12.22 20.82 8.32
CA SER A 93 13.43 21.55 8.67
C SER A 93 12.99 23.00 8.82
N GLY A 94 12.98 23.47 10.06
CA GLY A 94 12.58 24.83 10.36
C GLY A 94 13.45 25.80 9.57
N ARG A 95 12.81 26.68 8.81
CA ARG A 95 13.33 28.04 8.63
C ARG A 95 12.31 28.98 9.24
N SER A 96 12.69 29.50 10.41
CA SER A 96 12.25 30.78 10.97
C SER A 96 12.58 31.92 10.01
#